data_AF-E7QS68-F1
#
_entry.id   AF-E7QS68-F1
#
_cell.length_a   1.000
_cell.length_b   1.000
_cell.length_c   1.000
_cell.angle_alpha   90.00
_cell.angle_beta   90.00
_cell.angle_gamma   90.00
#
_symmetry.space_group_name_H-M   'P 1'
#
loop_
_entity.id
_entity.type
_entity.pdbx_description
1 polymer ?
#
loop_
_entity_poly.entity_id
_entity_poly.type
_entity_poly.pdbx_seq_one_letter_code
_entity_poly.pdbx_strand_id
1 'polypeptide(L)'
;MDVAELEEGADFTYDISPDETITEGIVTATAAVTNARTNDMPPLYETVDTDALDELFADSWSGRARNTGRVTFTYCGYEVVVLSNGRILIEATSR
;
A
#
# COMPACT_ATOMS: atom_id res chain seq x y z
N MET A 1 13.76 -10.44 -12.44
CA MET A 1 12.70 -9.42 -12.67
C MET A 1 11.43 -10.22 -12.73
N ASP A 2 10.98 -10.50 -11.52
CA ASP A 2 10.12 -11.62 -11.21
C ASP A 2 8.70 -11.15 -11.40
N VAL A 3 8.01 -11.82 -12.32
CA VAL A 3 6.62 -11.58 -12.65
C VAL A 3 5.78 -12.06 -11.46
N ALA A 4 5.33 -11.12 -10.63
CA ALA A 4 4.32 -11.39 -9.62
C ALA A 4 3.06 -11.88 -10.33
N GLU A 5 2.71 -13.14 -10.03
CA GLU A 5 1.45 -13.78 -10.41
C GLU A 5 0.30 -12.89 -9.93
N LEU A 6 -0.42 -12.28 -10.88
CA LEU A 6 -1.51 -11.36 -10.62
C LEU A 6 -2.64 -12.13 -9.91
N GLU A 7 -2.88 -11.82 -8.64
CA GLU A 7 -4.15 -12.18 -8.00
C GLU A 7 -5.25 -11.40 -8.75
N GLU A 8 -6.14 -12.12 -9.43
CA GLU A 8 -7.07 -11.58 -10.42
C GLU A 8 -7.98 -10.48 -9.83
N GLY A 9 -7.56 -9.22 -9.98
CA GLY A 9 -8.27 -8.03 -9.48
C GLY A 9 -7.36 -6.81 -9.38
N ALA A 10 -6.15 -6.97 -8.83
CA ALA A 10 -5.19 -5.88 -8.70
C ALA A 10 -4.39 -5.66 -9.99
N ASP A 11 -4.37 -4.42 -10.49
CA ASP A 11 -3.57 -4.05 -11.67
C ASP A 11 -2.08 -4.07 -11.33
N PHE A 12 -1.74 -3.75 -10.08
CA PHE A 12 -0.37 -3.72 -9.59
C PHE A 12 -0.28 -4.22 -8.15
N THR A 13 0.78 -4.95 -7.83
CA THR A 13 1.07 -5.45 -6.47
C THR A 13 2.50 -5.11 -6.09
N TYR A 14 2.68 -4.65 -4.86
CA TYR A 14 3.97 -4.31 -4.27
C TYR A 14 4.10 -4.96 -2.89
N ASP A 15 5.28 -5.50 -2.59
CA ASP A 15 5.58 -6.13 -1.29
C ASP A 15 6.53 -5.21 -0.52
N ILE A 16 6.10 -4.77 0.67
CA ILE A 16 6.86 -3.87 1.52
C ILE A 16 8.01 -4.65 2.12
N SER A 17 9.23 -4.15 1.91
CA SER A 17 10.41 -4.74 2.55
C SER A 17 10.36 -4.55 4.07
N PRO A 18 10.90 -5.48 4.87
CA PRO A 18 10.92 -5.35 6.32
C PRO A 18 11.77 -4.17 6.83
N ASP A 19 12.57 -3.55 5.96
CA ASP A 19 13.37 -2.34 6.23
C ASP A 19 12.63 -1.05 5.80
N GLU A 20 11.47 -1.17 5.16
CA GLU A 20 10.67 -0.06 4.63
C GLU A 20 9.38 0.09 5.44
N THR A 21 8.94 1.33 5.65
CA THR A 21 7.65 1.58 6.31
C THR A 21 6.49 1.36 5.34
N ILE A 22 5.29 1.08 5.88
CA ILE A 22 4.08 0.95 5.07
C ILE A 22 3.81 2.22 4.26
N THR A 23 4.04 3.37 4.90
CA THR A 23 3.88 4.67 4.27
C THR A 23 4.81 4.81 3.06
N GLU A 24 6.09 4.45 3.19
CA GLU A 24 7.02 4.45 2.06
C GLU A 24 6.58 3.49 0.94
N GLY A 25 6.17 2.27 1.31
CA GLY A 25 5.70 1.28 0.35
C GLY A 25 4.53 1.76 -0.49
N ILE A 26 3.57 2.45 0.14
CA ILE A 26 2.42 3.01 -0.57
C ILE A 26 2.86 4.07 -1.59
N VAL A 27 3.76 4.98 -1.21
CA VAL A 27 4.22 6.00 -2.15
C VAL A 27 5.04 5.35 -3.27
N THR A 28 5.93 4.41 -2.95
CA THR A 28 6.74 3.69 -3.94
C THR A 28 5.85 2.91 -4.92
N ALA A 29 4.87 2.17 -4.43
CA ALA A 29 3.94 1.40 -5.24
C ALA A 29 3.11 2.32 -6.16
N THR A 30 2.55 3.39 -5.59
CA THR A 30 1.72 4.32 -6.38
C THR A 30 2.57 5.08 -7.39
N ALA A 31 3.77 5.54 -7.02
CA ALA A 31 4.71 6.20 -7.93
C ALA A 31 5.05 5.32 -9.14
N ALA A 32 5.25 4.02 -8.91
CA ALA A 32 5.53 3.04 -9.96
C ALA A 32 4.36 2.91 -10.95
N VAL A 33 3.12 2.87 -10.45
CA VAL A 33 1.90 2.76 -11.29
C VAL A 33 1.62 4.04 -12.04
N THR A 34 1.73 5.20 -11.38
CA THR A 34 1.47 6.50 -12.00
C THR A 34 2.63 6.98 -12.88
N ASN A 35 3.73 6.22 -12.91
CA ASN A 35 5.00 6.62 -13.52
C ASN A 35 5.41 8.05 -13.08
N ALA A 36 5.14 8.36 -11.82
CA ALA A 36 5.41 9.65 -11.19
C ALA A 36 6.61 9.51 -10.24
N ARG A 37 7.15 10.63 -9.81
CA ARG A 37 8.17 10.63 -8.77
C ARG A 37 7.51 10.78 -7.41
N THR A 38 8.02 10.06 -6.41
CA THR A 38 7.62 10.14 -5.00
C THR A 38 7.54 11.59 -4.48
N ASN A 39 8.38 12.49 -5.00
CA ASN A 39 8.42 13.91 -4.61
C ASN A 39 7.38 14.81 -5.28
N ASP A 40 6.75 14.34 -6.36
CA ASP A 40 5.68 15.04 -7.08
C ASP A 40 4.30 14.62 -6.55
N MET A 41 4.25 13.53 -5.78
CA MET A 41 3.03 12.97 -5.24
C MET A 41 2.57 13.75 -3.99
N PRO A 42 1.25 13.90 -3.80
CA PRO A 42 0.72 14.55 -2.62
C PRO A 42 1.07 13.74 -1.37
N PRO A 43 1.39 14.38 -0.24
CA PRO A 43 1.72 13.66 0.98
C PRO A 43 0.61 12.70 1.42
N LEU A 44 0.98 11.46 1.75
CA LEU A 44 0.03 10.44 2.20
C LEU A 44 -0.79 10.89 3.42
N TYR A 45 -0.17 11.63 4.34
CA TYR A 45 -0.83 12.16 5.54
C TYR A 45 -2.00 13.11 5.25
N GLU A 46 -2.08 13.69 4.04
CA GLU A 46 -3.24 14.52 3.65
C GLU A 46 -4.45 13.67 3.26
N THR A 47 -4.23 12.42 2.88
CA THR A 47 -5.29 11.48 2.44
C THR A 47 -5.66 10.49 3.53
N VAL A 48 -4.67 10.03 4.29
CA VAL A 48 -4.84 8.99 5.32
C VAL A 48 -3.89 9.26 6.49
N ASP A 49 -4.34 8.97 7.72
CA ASP A 49 -3.48 9.07 8.90
C ASP A 49 -2.36 8.02 8.87
N THR A 50 -1.15 8.46 8.54
CA THR A 50 0.06 7.61 8.49
C THR A 50 0.45 7.08 9.86
N ASP A 51 0.16 7.84 10.91
CA ASP A 51 0.44 7.44 12.31
C ASP A 51 -0.50 6.31 12.75
N ALA A 52 -1.80 6.43 12.43
CA ALA A 52 -2.78 5.38 12.69
C ALA A 52 -2.52 4.12 11.85
N LEU A 53 -2.07 4.29 10.61
CA LEU A 53 -1.58 3.20 9.75
C LEU A 53 -0.35 2.53 10.36
N ASP A 54 0.64 3.30 10.80
CA ASP A 54 1.82 2.71 11.44
C ASP A 54 1.42 1.93 12.69
N GLU A 55 0.56 2.50 13.55
CA GLU A 55 0.09 1.84 14.78
C GLU A 55 -0.72 0.56 14.49
N LEU A 56 -1.62 0.58 13.50
CA LEU A 56 -2.43 -0.58 13.09
C LEU A 56 -1.56 -1.77 12.68
N PHE A 57 -0.39 -1.50 12.08
CA PHE A 57 0.48 -2.53 11.52
C PHE A 57 1.69 -2.83 12.42
N ALA A 58 2.12 -1.89 13.25
CA ALA A 58 3.09 -2.11 14.32
C ALA A 58 2.55 -3.12 15.36
N ASP A 59 1.27 -3.01 15.73
CA ASP A 59 0.63 -3.95 16.66
C ASP A 59 0.46 -5.36 16.04
N SER A 60 0.36 -5.43 14.71
CA SER A 60 0.22 -6.69 13.95
C SER A 60 1.50 -7.54 13.95
N TRP A 61 2.67 -6.94 14.22
CA TRP A 61 3.95 -7.66 14.32
C TRP A 61 4.11 -8.45 15.64
N SER A 62 3.28 -8.18 16.65
CA SER A 62 3.42 -8.73 18.01
C SER A 62 2.83 -10.16 18.20
N GLY A 63 2.72 -10.94 17.12
CA GLY A 63 2.49 -12.39 17.19
C GLY A 63 1.05 -12.83 17.52
N ARG A 64 0.09 -11.91 17.65
CA ARG A 64 -1.33 -12.26 17.78
C ARG A 64 -2.03 -12.03 16.46
N ALA A 65 -2.06 -13.08 15.65
CA ALA A 65 -2.67 -13.12 14.31
C ALA A 65 -4.11 -12.56 14.28
N ARG A 66 -4.26 -11.23 14.17
CA ARG A 66 -5.45 -10.58 13.65
C ARG A 66 -5.29 -10.50 12.13
N ASN A 67 -5.29 -11.66 11.51
CA ASN A 67 -4.73 -11.91 10.18
C ASN A 67 -5.65 -11.46 9.03
N THR A 68 -6.31 -10.31 9.14
CA THR A 68 -7.25 -9.85 8.10
C THR A 68 -7.53 -8.35 8.10
N GLY A 69 -6.63 -7.54 8.68
CA GLY A 69 -6.68 -6.10 8.48
C GLY A 69 -6.34 -5.76 7.04
N ARG A 70 -7.24 -5.02 6.37
CA ARG A 70 -6.93 -4.37 5.10
C ARG A 70 -7.42 -2.94 5.16
N VAL A 71 -6.60 -2.02 4.68
CA VAL A 71 -6.94 -0.60 4.58
C VAL A 71 -7.08 -0.29 3.09
N THR A 72 -8.27 0.15 2.69
CA THR A 72 -8.54 0.54 1.30
C THR A 72 -8.87 2.01 1.27
N PHE A 73 -8.18 2.77 0.43
CA PHE A 73 -8.43 4.18 0.22
C PHE A 73 -8.06 4.61 -1.20
N THR A 74 -8.63 5.71 -1.67
CA THR A 74 -8.32 6.26 -2.99
C THR A 74 -7.19 7.26 -2.87
N TYR A 75 -6.17 7.12 -3.72
CA TYR A 75 -5.01 7.99 -3.75
C TYR A 75 -4.54 8.20 -5.20
N CYS A 76 -4.32 9.46 -5.59
CA CYS A 76 -4.02 9.85 -6.97
C CYS A 76 -5.00 9.32 -8.04
N GLY A 77 -6.25 9.01 -7.68
CA GLY A 77 -7.25 8.43 -8.59
C GLY A 77 -7.16 6.92 -8.78
N TYR A 78 -6.34 6.24 -7.98
CA TYR A 78 -6.24 4.79 -7.90
C TYR A 78 -6.74 4.31 -6.53
N GLU A 79 -7.27 3.10 -6.48
CA GLU A 79 -7.64 2.45 -5.22
C GLU A 79 -6.42 1.69 -4.68
N VAL A 80 -5.94 2.11 -3.51
CA VAL A 80 -4.79 1.51 -2.83
C VAL A 80 -5.34 0.64 -1.71
N VAL A 81 -4.98 -0.65 -1.73
CA VAL A 81 -5.35 -1.64 -0.72
C VAL A 81 -4.08 -2.13 -0.04
N VAL A 82 -3.94 -1.84 1.25
CA VAL A 82 -2.81 -2.24 2.07
C VAL A 82 -3.24 -3.40 2.96
N LEU A 83 -2.56 -4.53 2.84
CA LEU A 83 -2.80 -5.74 3.61
C LEU A 83 -1.85 -5.83 4.80
N SER A 84 -2.33 -6.31 5.95
CA SER A 84 -1.51 -6.51 7.17
C SER A 84 -0.32 -7.47 7.01
N ASN A 85 -0.21 -8.17 5.88
CA ASN A 85 0.93 -9.02 5.56
C ASN A 85 2.09 -8.26 4.87
N GLY A 86 1.98 -6.94 4.69
CA GLY A 86 2.98 -6.12 4.01
C GLY A 86 2.78 -6.02 2.50
N ARG A 87 1.69 -6.58 1.94
CA ARG A 87 1.37 -6.43 0.52
C ARG A 87 0.48 -5.20 0.29
N ILE A 88 0.79 -4.48 -0.78
CA ILE A 88 0.03 -3.35 -1.29
C ILE A 88 -0.48 -3.73 -2.67
N LEU A 89 -1.78 -3.61 -2.86
CA LEU A 89 -2.46 -3.82 -4.12
C LEU A 89 -2.95 -2.47 -4.62
N ILE A 90 -2.78 -2.19 -5.90
CA ILE A 90 -3.28 -0.98 -6.53
C ILE A 90 -4.22 -1.41 -7.65
N GLU A 91 -5.44 -0.90 -7.55
CA GLU A 91 -6.51 -1.12 -8.50
C GLU A 91 -6.78 0.20 -9.22
N ALA A 92 -6.74 0.16 -10.55
CA ALA A 92 -7.27 1.26 -11.32
C ALA A 92 -8.77 1.35 -10.99
N THR A 93 -9.22 2.50 -10.48
CA THR A 93 -10.64 2.77 -10.28
C THR A 93 -11.30 2.91 -11.66
N SER A 94 -11.49 1.77 -12.33
CA SER A 94 -12.10 1.69 -13.65
C SER A 94 -13.56 2.09 -13.50
N ARG A 95 -13.94 3.11 -14.26
CA ARG A 95 -15.28 3.66 -14.32
C ARG A 95 -16.10 2.97 -15.41
#